data_AF-A0A3B8L4X5-F1
#
_entry.id   AF-A0A3B8L4X5-F1
#
_cell.length_a   1.000
_cell.length_b   1.000
_cell.length_c   1.000
_cell.angle_alpha   90.00
_cell.angle_beta   90.00
_cell.angle_gamma   90.00
#
_symmetry.space_group_name_H-M   'P 1'
#
loop_
_entity.id
_entity.type
_entity.pdbx_description
1 polymer ?
#
loop_
_entity_poly.entity_id
_entity_poly.type
_entity_poly.pdbx_seq_one_letter_code
_entity_poly.pdbx_strand_id
1 'polypeptide(L)'
;PAVIAAESRSTPGQGALSYTGVTDLKTQLHGVQDDFQQVSRPGIWQVFLLVIGVLLLVGPVDFVLVRHVLKRPRATWATLPLIILSTVGLAVWSGGTVKGREVLVNQLDILDLDALTGHVEGRSWATIYSGQSQRLKVEFRPADWLTADTSKQDETDCWVSWSGVPETTFGGMHRVGQRGLDEPDYHVTCGGSESSIVDLPVAVSSTRTVSATWQHVCRDAQLTAALESGGVGQLSGELTHSFPGVIDDWLVVYGNRVYMPRTSEGRSGTWASGTPLRLDGPGVRDESLKRYLTRTTIHTVARRQGDGTEVVAVAGQYRPLGRNPLDWFETLTFHRAAGGSGYTGLKNRDLEALDLSELIQLGRAVLVGRLKLPADGGQKPDAGTELRIDGEAARAAGGRQLTYLRIVLPVKSRRIRPTQKFFDPDQKTSK
;
A
#
# COMPACT_ATOMS: atom_id res chain seq x y z
N PRO A 1 51.47 -23.42 2.82
CA PRO A 1 50.06 -23.31 2.36
C PRO A 1 49.10 -23.46 3.54
N ALA A 2 48.79 -22.33 4.18
CA ALA A 2 47.72 -22.18 5.16
C ALA A 2 47.20 -20.75 4.98
N VAL A 3 45.99 -20.61 4.47
CA VAL A 3 45.35 -19.31 4.24
C VAL A 3 44.51 -18.99 5.46
N ILE A 4 44.89 -17.92 6.15
CA ILE A 4 44.18 -17.32 7.28
C ILE A 4 42.98 -16.56 6.71
N ALA A 5 41.77 -17.00 7.04
CA ALA A 5 40.53 -16.27 6.75
C ALA A 5 40.40 -15.09 7.74
N ALA A 6 40.39 -13.88 7.19
CA ALA A 6 40.10 -12.67 7.95
C ALA A 6 38.59 -12.56 8.16
N GLU A 7 38.17 -12.75 9.41
CA GLU A 7 36.80 -12.58 9.89
C GLU A 7 36.49 -11.08 9.96
N SER A 8 35.61 -10.59 9.08
CA SER A 8 35.12 -9.21 9.13
C SER A 8 34.12 -9.06 10.27
N ARG A 9 34.59 -8.57 11.41
CA ARG A 9 33.72 -8.08 12.49
C ARG A 9 32.96 -6.85 12.01
N SER A 10 31.72 -7.04 11.59
CA SER A 10 30.75 -5.95 11.46
C SER A 10 30.32 -5.50 12.86
N THR A 11 30.62 -4.26 13.19
CA THR A 11 30.08 -3.57 14.37
C THR A 11 28.55 -3.55 14.24
N PRO A 12 27.78 -4.03 15.24
CA PRO A 12 26.33 -3.91 15.19
C PRO A 12 25.97 -2.44 15.43
N GLY A 13 25.69 -1.72 14.35
CA GLY A 13 24.90 -0.50 14.43
C GLY A 13 23.57 -0.85 15.10
N GLN A 14 23.15 -0.03 16.07
CA GLN A 14 21.87 -0.14 16.77
C GLN A 14 20.71 -0.15 15.77
N GLY A 15 20.39 -1.34 15.24
CA GLY A 15 19.16 -1.61 14.55
C GLY A 15 18.06 -1.57 15.61
N ALA A 16 17.12 -0.64 15.46
CA ALA A 16 15.88 -0.69 16.18
C ALA A 16 15.31 -2.10 16.03
N LEU A 17 15.33 -2.87 17.12
CA LEU A 17 14.70 -4.18 17.20
C LEU A 17 13.26 -4.01 16.72
N SER A 18 12.89 -4.67 15.63
CA SER A 18 11.54 -4.70 15.09
C SER A 18 10.62 -5.48 16.06
N TYR A 19 10.24 -4.82 17.15
CA TYR A 19 9.37 -5.34 18.20
C TYR A 19 7.92 -5.57 17.74
N THR A 20 7.64 -5.39 16.45
CA THR A 20 6.29 -5.34 15.89
C THR A 20 5.90 -6.57 15.08
N GLY A 21 6.82 -7.52 14.85
CA GLY A 21 6.58 -8.67 13.98
C GLY A 21 6.39 -8.31 12.49
N VAL A 22 6.64 -7.05 12.11
CA VAL A 22 6.61 -6.57 10.73
C VAL A 22 8.05 -6.34 10.28
N THR A 23 8.49 -7.09 9.27
CA THR A 23 9.86 -7.08 8.77
C THR A 23 9.97 -6.72 7.28
N ASP A 24 8.86 -6.69 6.55
CA ASP A 24 8.79 -6.36 5.12
C ASP A 24 7.65 -5.37 4.78
N LEU A 25 7.82 -4.56 3.74
CA LEU A 25 6.80 -3.63 3.24
C LEU A 25 5.53 -4.35 2.77
N LYS A 26 5.62 -5.60 2.31
CA LYS A 26 4.43 -6.40 1.96
C LYS A 26 3.60 -6.77 3.18
N THR A 27 4.23 -6.99 4.32
CA THR A 27 3.52 -7.19 5.59
C THR A 27 2.76 -5.93 6.01
N GLN A 28 3.37 -4.76 5.78
CA GLN A 28 2.69 -3.50 6.03
C GLN A 28 1.51 -3.28 5.06
N LEU A 29 1.65 -3.62 3.77
CA LEU A 29 0.54 -3.61 2.81
C LEU A 29 -0.65 -4.43 3.33
N HIS A 30 -0.39 -5.66 3.78
CA HIS A 30 -1.44 -6.50 4.37
C HIS A 30 -2.11 -5.81 5.57
N GLY A 31 -1.34 -5.13 6.44
CA GLY A 31 -1.89 -4.33 7.54
C GLY A 31 -2.74 -3.13 7.10
N VAL A 32 -2.40 -2.50 5.96
CA VAL A 32 -3.19 -1.41 5.35
C VAL A 32 -4.50 -1.95 4.75
N GLN A 33 -4.51 -3.19 4.26
CA GLN A 33 -5.67 -3.80 3.61
C GLN A 33 -6.59 -4.57 4.57
N ASP A 34 -6.08 -5.17 5.64
CA ASP A 34 -6.90 -5.89 6.65
C ASP A 34 -7.66 -4.92 7.59
N ASP A 35 -7.58 -3.61 7.35
CA ASP A 35 -8.30 -2.58 8.10
C ASP A 35 -9.70 -2.32 7.50
N PHE A 36 -10.66 -3.15 7.89
CA PHE A 36 -12.07 -3.00 7.50
C PHE A 36 -12.80 -2.11 8.49
N GLN A 37 -13.10 -0.86 8.10
CA GLN A 37 -13.80 0.11 8.95
C GLN A 37 -15.20 -0.35 9.35
N GLN A 38 -15.83 -1.19 8.53
CA GLN A 38 -17.15 -1.76 8.76
C GLN A 38 -17.13 -2.91 9.79
N VAL A 39 -15.96 -3.50 10.06
CA VAL A 39 -15.83 -4.66 10.95
C VAL A 39 -15.21 -4.22 12.27
N SER A 40 -16.05 -4.07 13.30
CA SER A 40 -15.58 -3.82 14.67
C SER A 40 -15.05 -5.12 15.29
N ARG A 41 -13.73 -5.26 15.38
CA ARG A 41 -13.08 -6.36 16.13
C ARG A 41 -12.94 -5.93 17.59
N PRO A 42 -13.40 -6.74 18.58
CA PRO A 42 -13.22 -6.40 19.97
C PRO A 42 -11.72 -6.31 20.29
N GLY A 43 -11.33 -5.26 21.00
CA GLY A 43 -9.97 -5.08 21.44
C GLY A 43 -9.56 -6.22 22.39
N ILE A 44 -8.26 -6.53 22.44
CA ILE A 44 -7.76 -7.63 23.27
C ILE A 44 -8.18 -7.50 24.74
N TRP A 45 -8.23 -6.27 25.25
CA TRP A 45 -8.69 -5.96 26.61
C TRP A 45 -10.18 -6.27 26.82
N GLN A 46 -11.02 -6.03 25.82
CA GLN A 46 -12.44 -6.38 25.90
C GLN A 46 -12.63 -7.90 25.98
N VAL A 47 -11.84 -8.65 25.20
CA VAL A 47 -11.84 -10.11 25.26
C VAL A 47 -11.38 -10.60 26.64
N PHE A 48 -10.29 -10.05 27.18
CA PHE A 48 -9.82 -10.40 28.53
C PHE A 48 -10.86 -10.09 29.61
N LEU A 49 -11.50 -8.92 29.56
CA LEU A 49 -12.58 -8.57 30.49
C LEU A 49 -13.75 -9.54 30.39
N LEU A 50 -14.11 -9.98 29.18
CA LEU A 50 -15.18 -10.96 28.98
C LEU A 50 -14.79 -12.32 29.56
N VAL A 51 -13.56 -12.79 29.33
CA VAL A 51 -13.04 -14.04 29.92
C VAL A 51 -13.06 -13.97 31.44
N ILE A 52 -12.60 -12.87 32.04
CA ILE A 52 -12.67 -12.64 33.49
C ILE A 52 -14.13 -12.66 33.97
N GLY A 53 -15.03 -11.99 33.25
CA GLY A 53 -16.46 -11.99 33.55
C GLY A 53 -17.05 -13.39 33.59
N VAL A 54 -16.72 -14.25 32.61
CA VAL A 54 -17.17 -15.64 32.58
C VAL A 54 -16.58 -16.45 33.73
N LEU A 55 -15.30 -16.28 34.05
CA LEU A 55 -14.66 -16.96 35.19
C LEU A 55 -15.30 -16.56 36.52
N LEU A 56 -15.65 -15.28 36.69
CA LEU A 56 -16.37 -14.81 37.87
C LEU A 56 -17.78 -15.39 37.94
N LEU A 57 -18.46 -15.52 36.80
CA LEU A 57 -19.80 -16.08 36.69
C LEU A 57 -19.83 -17.57 37.10
N VAL A 58 -18.87 -18.35 36.61
CA VAL A 58 -18.79 -19.80 36.86
C VAL A 58 -18.27 -20.13 38.26
N GLY A 59 -17.40 -19.29 38.84
CA GLY A 59 -16.82 -19.55 40.16
C GLY A 59 -17.57 -18.83 41.29
N PRO A 60 -17.20 -17.58 41.63
CA PRO A 60 -17.75 -16.87 42.78
C PRO A 60 -19.26 -16.64 42.70
N VAL A 61 -19.79 -16.27 41.54
CA VAL A 61 -21.23 -15.96 41.40
C VAL A 61 -22.07 -17.22 41.54
N ASP A 62 -21.69 -18.32 40.86
CA ASP A 62 -22.37 -19.62 41.04
C ASP A 62 -22.31 -20.09 42.50
N PHE A 63 -21.15 -19.97 43.16
CA PHE A 63 -21.00 -20.35 44.56
C PHE A 63 -21.94 -19.56 45.48
N VAL A 64 -22.01 -18.24 45.33
CA VAL A 64 -22.91 -17.41 46.13
C VAL A 64 -24.37 -17.76 45.84
N LEU A 65 -24.73 -17.94 44.57
CA LEU A 65 -26.08 -18.32 44.16
C LEU A 65 -26.50 -19.65 44.80
N VAL A 66 -25.68 -20.69 44.68
CA VAL A 66 -26.01 -22.03 45.16
C VAL A 66 -25.98 -22.12 46.69
N ARG A 67 -24.99 -21.50 47.33
CA ARG A 67 -24.80 -21.58 48.79
C ARG A 67 -25.72 -20.64 49.57
N HIS A 68 -25.87 -19.39 49.14
CA HIS A 68 -26.57 -18.37 49.91
C HIS A 68 -28.01 -18.15 49.44
N VAL A 69 -28.28 -18.23 48.13
CA VAL A 69 -29.61 -17.97 47.57
C VAL A 69 -30.45 -19.25 47.53
N LEU A 70 -29.97 -20.29 46.84
CA LEU A 70 -30.69 -21.57 46.73
C LEU A 70 -30.55 -22.45 47.98
N LYS A 71 -29.55 -22.19 48.84
CA LYS A 71 -29.23 -22.97 50.06
C LYS A 71 -29.12 -24.49 49.81
N ARG A 72 -28.81 -24.89 48.58
CA ARG A 72 -28.73 -26.30 48.14
C ARG A 72 -27.41 -26.50 47.39
N PRO A 73 -26.31 -26.84 48.09
CA PRO A 73 -24.97 -26.99 47.50
C PRO A 73 -24.90 -27.90 46.26
N ARG A 74 -25.82 -28.88 46.15
CA ARG A 74 -25.89 -29.80 45.01
C ARG A 74 -26.51 -29.17 43.75
N ALA A 75 -27.10 -27.98 43.83
CA ALA A 75 -27.69 -27.30 42.68
C ALA A 75 -26.65 -26.83 41.67
N THR A 76 -25.36 -26.75 42.02
CA THR A 76 -24.25 -26.46 41.10
C THR A 76 -24.25 -27.37 39.88
N TRP A 77 -24.66 -28.64 40.03
CA TRP A 77 -24.77 -29.58 38.91
C TRP A 77 -25.77 -29.14 37.83
N ALA A 78 -26.74 -28.28 38.17
CA ALA A 78 -27.70 -27.72 37.23
C ALA A 78 -27.38 -26.27 36.85
N THR A 79 -26.94 -25.44 37.80
CA THR A 79 -26.66 -24.02 37.56
C THR A 79 -25.42 -23.81 36.69
N LEU A 80 -24.38 -24.62 36.85
CA LEU A 80 -23.16 -24.49 36.07
C LEU A 80 -23.37 -24.80 34.57
N PRO A 81 -24.00 -25.94 34.17
CA PRO A 81 -24.37 -26.15 32.78
C PRO A 81 -25.31 -25.07 32.22
N LEU A 82 -26.26 -24.59 33.01
CA LEU A 82 -27.18 -23.53 32.60
C LEU A 82 -26.43 -22.21 32.31
N ILE A 83 -25.49 -21.84 33.19
CA ILE A 83 -24.63 -20.67 33.04
C ILE A 83 -23.78 -20.79 31.77
N ILE A 84 -23.15 -21.95 31.55
CA ILE A 84 -22.33 -22.20 30.36
C ILE A 84 -23.21 -22.11 29.10
N LEU A 85 -24.37 -22.78 29.07
CA LEU A 85 -25.29 -22.72 27.94
C LEU A 85 -25.78 -21.30 27.67
N SER A 86 -26.09 -20.52 28.71
CA SER A 86 -26.52 -19.12 28.57
C SER A 86 -25.40 -18.25 28.00
N THR A 87 -24.17 -18.44 28.48
CA THR A 87 -22.99 -17.68 28.02
C THR A 87 -22.65 -18.01 26.57
N VAL A 88 -22.69 -19.30 26.21
CA VAL A 88 -22.48 -19.77 24.83
C VAL A 88 -23.60 -19.25 23.92
N GLY A 89 -24.85 -19.32 24.36
CA GLY A 89 -26.00 -18.79 23.62
C GLY A 89 -25.88 -17.29 23.35
N LEU A 90 -25.49 -16.51 24.37
CA LEU A 90 -25.23 -15.07 24.23
C LEU A 90 -24.06 -14.79 23.29
N ALA A 91 -22.99 -15.59 23.34
CA ALA A 91 -21.84 -15.43 22.44
C ALA A 91 -22.21 -15.74 20.97
N VAL A 92 -23.00 -16.79 20.72
CA VAL A 92 -23.48 -17.12 19.37
C VAL A 92 -24.43 -16.04 18.85
N TRP A 93 -25.37 -15.58 19.69
CA TRP A 93 -26.33 -14.55 19.33
C TRP A 93 -25.67 -13.19 19.05
N SER A 94 -24.74 -12.77 19.91
CA SER A 94 -23.95 -11.55 19.69
C SER A 94 -23.06 -11.69 18.46
N GLY A 95 -22.43 -12.84 18.23
CA GLY A 95 -21.65 -13.10 17.03
C GLY A 95 -22.47 -12.97 15.74
N GLY A 96 -23.70 -13.47 15.71
CA GLY A 96 -24.59 -13.40 14.54
C GLY A 96 -25.19 -12.02 14.26
N THR A 97 -25.28 -11.15 15.27
CA THR A 97 -25.83 -9.79 15.13
C THR A 97 -24.76 -8.71 14.95
N VAL A 98 -23.56 -8.91 15.50
CA VAL A 98 -22.42 -7.98 15.40
C VAL A 98 -21.61 -8.21 14.12
N LYS A 99 -21.57 -9.44 13.60
CA LYS A 99 -20.84 -9.78 12.38
C LYS A 99 -21.81 -9.73 11.21
N GLY A 100 -21.75 -8.66 10.41
CA GLY A 100 -22.49 -8.58 9.15
C GLY A 100 -22.24 -9.84 8.29
N ARG A 101 -23.30 -10.34 7.63
CA ARG A 101 -23.22 -11.52 6.74
C ARG A 101 -22.53 -11.21 5.41
N GLU A 102 -21.98 -10.02 5.28
CA GLU A 102 -21.51 -9.46 4.02
C GLU A 102 -20.06 -9.86 3.75
N VAL A 103 -19.78 -10.10 2.48
CA VAL A 103 -18.41 -10.10 1.96
C VAL A 103 -17.98 -8.65 1.90
N LEU A 104 -16.80 -8.31 2.40
CA LEU A 104 -16.25 -6.96 2.27
C LEU A 104 -14.91 -7.04 1.56
N VAL A 105 -14.59 -6.01 0.77
CA VAL A 105 -13.34 -5.99 0.01
C VAL A 105 -12.57 -4.70 0.19
N ASN A 106 -11.31 -4.85 0.58
CA ASN A 106 -10.33 -3.78 0.51
C ASN A 106 -9.35 -4.06 -0.63
N GLN A 107 -9.40 -3.23 -1.67
CA GLN A 107 -8.58 -3.36 -2.86
C GLN A 107 -7.60 -2.19 -2.99
N LEU A 108 -6.35 -2.50 -3.36
CA LEU A 108 -5.34 -1.52 -3.70
C LEU A 108 -4.78 -1.87 -5.07
N ASP A 109 -4.88 -0.92 -5.99
CA ASP A 109 -4.36 -1.01 -7.35
C ASP A 109 -3.18 -0.05 -7.52
N ILE A 110 -2.14 -0.52 -8.20
CA ILE A 110 -1.06 0.29 -8.72
C ILE A 110 -1.06 0.12 -10.23
N LEU A 111 -1.20 1.22 -10.97
CA LEU A 111 -1.08 1.26 -12.42
C LEU A 111 0.24 1.92 -12.80
N ASP A 112 1.10 1.16 -13.46
CA ASP A 112 2.33 1.65 -14.06
C ASP A 112 2.09 1.95 -15.54
N LEU A 113 2.30 3.21 -15.93
CA LEU A 113 2.16 3.65 -17.31
C LEU A 113 3.50 4.19 -17.82
N ASP A 114 3.90 3.76 -19.00
CA ASP A 114 4.99 4.41 -19.75
C ASP A 114 4.39 5.36 -20.80
N ALA A 115 4.52 6.66 -20.57
CA ALA A 115 3.98 7.67 -21.47
C ALA A 115 4.66 7.69 -22.86
N LEU A 116 5.80 7.01 -23.03
CA LEU A 116 6.46 6.88 -24.33
C LEU A 116 5.93 5.72 -25.17
N THR A 117 5.73 4.56 -24.55
CA THR A 117 5.37 3.32 -25.25
C THR A 117 3.87 3.02 -25.21
N GLY A 118 3.13 3.66 -24.29
CA GLY A 118 1.72 3.34 -24.04
C GLY A 118 1.52 2.05 -23.26
N HIS A 119 2.60 1.38 -22.82
CA HIS A 119 2.49 0.17 -22.01
C HIS A 119 1.91 0.50 -20.64
N VAL A 120 0.90 -0.27 -20.25
CA VAL A 120 0.23 -0.20 -18.96
C VAL A 120 0.34 -1.54 -18.27
N GLU A 121 0.80 -1.53 -17.03
CA GLU A 121 0.79 -2.70 -16.15
C GLU A 121 -0.02 -2.38 -14.91
N GLY A 122 -1.03 -3.20 -14.63
CA GLY A 122 -1.80 -3.10 -13.41
C GLY A 122 -1.40 -4.19 -12.43
N ARG A 123 -1.14 -3.82 -11.18
CA ARG A 123 -0.99 -4.75 -10.06
C ARG A 123 -2.05 -4.44 -9.03
N SER A 124 -2.82 -5.46 -8.66
CA SER A 124 -3.90 -5.35 -7.69
C SER A 124 -3.67 -6.31 -6.55
N TRP A 125 -3.95 -5.86 -5.33
CA TRP A 125 -4.14 -6.71 -4.17
C TRP A 125 -5.54 -6.49 -3.64
N ALA A 126 -6.30 -7.56 -3.46
CA ALA A 126 -7.62 -7.51 -2.85
C ALA A 126 -7.65 -8.39 -1.61
N THR A 127 -7.94 -7.78 -0.47
CA THR A 127 -8.22 -8.50 0.78
C THR A 127 -9.72 -8.63 0.91
N ILE A 128 -10.19 -9.87 0.97
CA ILE A 128 -11.60 -10.25 1.03
C ILE A 128 -11.89 -10.71 2.45
N TYR A 129 -12.82 -10.05 3.13
CA TYR A 129 -13.37 -10.47 4.41
C TYR A 129 -14.68 -11.22 4.18
N SER A 130 -14.90 -12.29 4.94
CA SER A 130 -16.18 -12.98 4.95
C SER A 130 -16.73 -13.13 6.37
N GLY A 131 -17.98 -12.71 6.57
CA GLY A 131 -18.73 -12.95 7.80
C GLY A 131 -19.09 -14.42 8.04
N GLN A 132 -19.04 -15.27 7.01
CA GLN A 132 -19.41 -16.70 7.05
C GLN A 132 -18.36 -17.57 6.36
N SER A 133 -18.37 -18.88 6.62
CA SER A 133 -17.51 -19.81 5.86
C SER A 133 -18.12 -20.04 4.48
N GLN A 134 -17.41 -19.68 3.42
CA GLN A 134 -17.89 -19.83 2.04
C GLN A 134 -16.74 -20.02 1.05
N ARG A 135 -17.10 -20.48 -0.14
CA ARG A 135 -16.20 -20.62 -1.29
C ARG A 135 -16.56 -19.55 -2.30
N LEU A 136 -15.57 -18.76 -2.70
CA LEU A 136 -15.78 -17.64 -3.60
C LEU A 136 -15.09 -17.91 -4.94
N LYS A 137 -15.73 -17.51 -6.03
CA LYS A 137 -15.08 -17.30 -7.31
C LYS A 137 -14.58 -15.86 -7.38
N VAL A 138 -13.29 -15.67 -7.63
CA VAL A 138 -12.67 -14.34 -7.74
C VAL A 138 -12.10 -14.15 -9.13
N GLU A 139 -12.50 -13.10 -9.83
CA GLU A 139 -12.02 -12.75 -11.16
C GLU A 139 -11.44 -11.33 -11.17
N PHE A 140 -10.35 -11.13 -11.91
CA PHE A 140 -9.76 -9.81 -12.12
C PHE A 140 -9.75 -9.45 -13.59
N ARG A 141 -10.12 -8.21 -13.90
CA ARG A 141 -10.11 -7.65 -15.25
C ARG A 141 -9.55 -6.23 -15.22
N PRO A 142 -8.80 -5.78 -16.23
CA PRO A 142 -8.49 -4.35 -16.35
C PRO A 142 -9.79 -3.54 -16.43
N ALA A 143 -9.77 -2.31 -15.95
CA ALA A 143 -10.93 -1.43 -16.05
C ALA A 143 -11.28 -1.13 -17.51
N ASP A 144 -12.59 -1.04 -17.80
CA ASP A 144 -13.11 -0.83 -19.16
C ASP A 144 -12.48 0.36 -19.88
N TRP A 145 -12.20 1.47 -19.18
CA TRP A 145 -11.62 2.68 -19.79
C TRP A 145 -10.19 2.48 -20.30
N LEU A 146 -9.48 1.44 -19.85
CA LEU A 146 -8.15 1.06 -20.34
C LEU A 146 -8.24 0.16 -21.57
N THR A 147 -9.32 -0.61 -21.71
CA THR A 147 -9.52 -1.61 -22.77
C THR A 147 -10.55 -1.19 -23.82
N ALA A 148 -11.20 -0.03 -23.67
CA ALA A 148 -12.32 0.44 -24.48
C ALA A 148 -12.05 0.50 -26.00
N ASP A 149 -10.77 0.61 -26.39
CA ASP A 149 -10.35 0.80 -27.78
C ASP A 149 -9.93 -0.52 -28.48
N THR A 150 -10.08 -1.67 -27.80
CA THR A 150 -9.65 -2.95 -28.36
C THR A 150 -10.76 -3.63 -29.17
N SER A 151 -10.47 -3.84 -30.46
CA SER A 151 -11.03 -4.99 -31.17
C SER A 151 -10.67 -6.26 -30.39
N LYS A 152 -11.50 -7.31 -30.45
CA LYS A 152 -11.44 -8.54 -29.61
C LYS A 152 -10.12 -9.37 -29.66
N GLN A 153 -8.99 -8.80 -30.08
CA GLN A 153 -7.76 -9.46 -30.46
C GLN A 153 -6.49 -8.96 -29.74
N ASP A 154 -6.54 -7.85 -28.99
CA ASP A 154 -5.43 -7.48 -28.11
C ASP A 154 -5.57 -8.27 -26.79
N GLU A 155 -4.88 -9.42 -26.74
CA GLU A 155 -4.89 -10.37 -25.62
C GLU A 155 -4.32 -9.68 -24.37
N THR A 156 -5.15 -9.47 -23.35
CA THR A 156 -4.69 -8.92 -22.07
C THR A 156 -4.26 -10.06 -21.19
N ASP A 157 -2.95 -10.31 -21.12
CA ASP A 157 -2.42 -11.30 -20.20
C ASP A 157 -2.67 -10.85 -18.76
N CYS A 158 -3.43 -11.68 -18.04
CA CYS A 158 -3.72 -11.50 -16.62
C CYS A 158 -3.25 -12.74 -15.86
N TRP A 159 -2.62 -12.51 -14.71
CA TRP A 159 -2.16 -13.53 -13.79
C TRP A 159 -2.77 -13.25 -12.44
N VAL A 160 -3.42 -14.26 -11.87
CA VAL A 160 -4.04 -14.18 -10.55
C VAL A 160 -3.40 -15.22 -9.64
N SER A 161 -3.22 -14.86 -8.38
CA SER A 161 -2.69 -15.77 -7.35
C SER A 161 -3.20 -15.37 -5.96
N TRP A 162 -3.01 -16.26 -5.00
CA TRP A 162 -3.09 -15.88 -3.60
C TRP A 162 -1.90 -14.99 -3.23
N SER A 163 -2.08 -14.10 -2.25
CA SER A 163 -1.03 -13.21 -1.76
C SER A 163 -0.85 -13.39 -0.26
N GLY A 164 0.24 -14.02 0.16
CA GLY A 164 0.57 -14.19 1.58
C GLY A 164 1.57 -13.17 2.08
N VAL A 165 1.68 -13.11 3.41
CA VAL A 165 2.57 -12.21 4.13
C VAL A 165 3.96 -12.86 4.32
N PRO A 166 5.08 -12.21 3.96
CA PRO A 166 6.43 -12.78 4.07
C PRO A 166 6.96 -12.76 5.51
N GLU A 167 6.23 -13.39 6.43
CA GLU A 167 6.57 -13.45 7.85
C GLU A 167 6.49 -14.89 8.38
N THR A 168 6.99 -15.09 9.59
CA THR A 168 6.87 -16.35 10.35
C THR A 168 5.70 -16.33 11.34
N THR A 169 4.99 -15.21 11.45
CA THR A 169 3.81 -15.03 12.30
C THR A 169 2.56 -15.67 11.70
N PHE A 170 1.45 -15.72 12.45
CA PHE A 170 0.17 -16.24 11.97
C PHE A 170 -0.20 -15.67 10.58
N GLY A 171 -0.64 -16.54 9.66
CA GLY A 171 -0.90 -16.18 8.25
C GLY A 171 0.33 -15.98 7.36
N GLY A 172 1.54 -16.08 7.92
CA GLY A 172 2.80 -15.87 7.19
C GLY A 172 3.27 -17.07 6.37
N MET A 173 3.88 -16.78 5.21
CA MET A 173 4.37 -17.75 4.23
C MET A 173 5.62 -18.51 4.68
N HIS A 174 6.39 -17.97 5.61
CA HIS A 174 7.61 -18.61 6.10
C HIS A 174 7.37 -19.61 7.23
N ARG A 175 6.10 -19.88 7.55
CA ARG A 175 5.73 -20.93 8.50
C ARG A 175 5.84 -22.28 7.83
N VAL A 176 6.27 -23.28 8.61
CA VAL A 176 6.17 -24.67 8.19
C VAL A 176 4.68 -25.01 8.09
N GLY A 177 4.20 -25.15 6.86
CA GLY A 177 2.83 -25.59 6.59
C GLY A 177 2.69 -27.08 6.88
N GLN A 178 1.57 -27.46 7.48
CA GLN A 178 1.11 -28.84 7.50
C GLN A 178 -0.20 -28.87 6.73
N ARG A 179 -0.26 -29.66 5.65
CA ARG A 179 -1.49 -29.85 4.89
C ARG A 179 -2.38 -30.82 5.66
N GLY A 180 -3.57 -30.39 6.06
CA GLY A 180 -4.61 -31.29 6.55
C GLY A 180 -5.07 -32.26 5.44
N LEU A 181 -5.49 -33.47 5.81
CA LEU A 181 -6.05 -34.45 4.86
C LEU A 181 -7.40 -34.02 4.26
N ASP A 182 -8.09 -33.06 4.89
CA ASP A 182 -9.42 -32.55 4.52
C ASP A 182 -9.38 -31.05 4.17
N GLU A 183 -8.25 -30.58 3.63
CA GLU A 183 -8.16 -29.19 3.20
C GLU A 183 -8.96 -28.95 1.91
N PRO A 184 -9.78 -27.89 1.87
CA PRO A 184 -10.56 -27.55 0.69
C PRO A 184 -9.66 -27.20 -0.50
N ASP A 185 -9.83 -27.92 -1.61
CA ASP A 185 -9.16 -27.60 -2.87
C ASP A 185 -9.75 -26.32 -3.50
N TYR A 186 -8.93 -25.64 -4.31
CA TYR A 186 -9.29 -24.50 -5.13
C TYR A 186 -8.47 -24.53 -6.43
N HIS A 187 -8.96 -23.88 -7.48
CA HIS A 187 -8.31 -23.86 -8.78
C HIS A 187 -7.94 -22.43 -9.19
N VAL A 188 -6.76 -22.27 -9.78
CA VAL A 188 -6.30 -20.99 -10.32
C VAL A 188 -6.16 -21.14 -11.83
N THR A 189 -6.83 -20.26 -12.57
CA THR A 189 -6.73 -20.15 -14.02
C THR A 189 -6.15 -18.77 -14.34
N CYS A 190 -5.13 -18.72 -15.18
CA CYS A 190 -4.52 -17.48 -15.69
C CYS A 190 -4.54 -17.54 -17.23
N GLY A 191 -4.71 -16.39 -17.88
CA GLY A 191 -4.70 -16.30 -19.33
C GLY A 191 -5.34 -15.01 -19.86
N GLY A 192 -5.30 -14.86 -21.18
CA GLY A 192 -5.73 -13.66 -21.90
C GLY A 192 -7.23 -13.35 -21.86
N SER A 193 -8.07 -14.36 -21.65
CA SER A 193 -9.54 -14.23 -21.68
C SER A 193 -10.21 -14.51 -20.32
N GLU A 194 -9.62 -15.37 -19.49
CA GLU A 194 -10.14 -15.70 -18.17
C GLU A 194 -9.00 -15.84 -17.16
N SER A 195 -9.02 -15.00 -16.13
CA SER A 195 -8.12 -15.06 -15.00
C SER A 195 -8.90 -15.05 -13.70
N SER A 196 -8.90 -16.19 -13.01
CA SER A 196 -9.77 -16.41 -11.87
C SER A 196 -9.23 -17.42 -10.86
N ILE A 197 -9.71 -17.30 -9.63
CA ILE A 197 -9.59 -18.33 -8.59
C ILE A 197 -10.99 -18.87 -8.33
N VAL A 198 -11.19 -20.16 -8.56
CA VAL A 198 -12.46 -20.87 -8.32
C VAL A 198 -12.35 -21.64 -7.01
N ASP A 199 -13.45 -21.63 -6.25
CA ASP A 199 -13.58 -22.31 -4.96
C ASP A 199 -12.64 -21.83 -3.85
N LEU A 200 -12.23 -20.54 -3.89
CA LEU A 200 -11.36 -19.94 -2.87
C LEU A 200 -11.99 -20.05 -1.47
N PRO A 201 -11.39 -20.79 -0.52
CA PRO A 201 -11.98 -20.99 0.80
C PRO A 201 -11.71 -19.78 1.71
N VAL A 202 -12.79 -19.11 2.11
CA VAL A 202 -12.76 -18.03 3.11
C VAL A 202 -13.52 -18.48 4.35
N ALA A 203 -12.84 -18.55 5.50
CA ALA A 203 -13.45 -18.98 6.75
C ALA A 203 -14.28 -17.87 7.40
N VAL A 204 -15.20 -18.26 8.27
CA VAL A 204 -15.99 -17.34 9.11
C VAL A 204 -15.12 -16.30 9.83
N SER A 205 -15.47 -15.02 9.67
CA SER A 205 -14.76 -13.90 10.31
C SER A 205 -13.26 -13.84 10.00
N SER A 206 -12.87 -14.29 8.80
CA SER A 206 -11.48 -14.31 8.36
C SER A 206 -11.29 -13.49 7.09
N THR A 207 -10.03 -13.21 6.78
CA THR A 207 -9.63 -12.52 5.56
C THR A 207 -8.74 -13.41 4.71
N ARG A 208 -8.88 -13.25 3.38
CA ARG A 208 -8.01 -13.85 2.38
C ARG A 208 -7.55 -12.77 1.41
N THR A 209 -6.26 -12.70 1.16
CA THR A 209 -5.70 -11.77 0.19
C THR A 209 -5.33 -12.50 -1.08
N VAL A 210 -5.77 -11.95 -2.19
CA VAL A 210 -5.44 -12.37 -3.55
C VAL A 210 -4.76 -11.21 -4.27
N SER A 211 -4.00 -11.52 -5.30
CA SER A 211 -3.33 -10.54 -6.14
C SER A 211 -3.52 -10.85 -7.60
N ALA A 212 -3.58 -9.80 -8.41
CA ALA A 212 -3.57 -9.89 -9.86
C ALA A 212 -2.49 -9.00 -10.45
N THR A 213 -1.94 -9.43 -11.57
CA THR A 213 -1.10 -8.60 -12.43
C THR A 213 -1.59 -8.76 -13.85
N TRP A 214 -1.75 -7.67 -14.57
CA TRP A 214 -2.13 -7.69 -15.97
C TRP A 214 -1.33 -6.65 -16.75
N GLN A 215 -1.16 -6.91 -18.04
CA GLN A 215 -0.46 -6.01 -18.96
C GLN A 215 -1.35 -5.67 -20.14
N HIS A 216 -1.25 -4.42 -20.60
CA HIS A 216 -2.01 -3.91 -21.73
C HIS A 216 -1.24 -2.80 -22.45
N VAL A 217 -1.58 -2.51 -23.69
CA VAL A 217 -1.01 -1.38 -24.45
C VAL A 217 -2.12 -0.41 -24.76
N CYS A 218 -2.08 0.77 -24.13
CA CYS A 218 -3.01 1.85 -24.41
C CYS A 218 -2.46 2.69 -25.56
N ARG A 219 -3.14 2.66 -26.72
CA ARG A 219 -2.70 3.36 -27.94
C ARG A 219 -2.97 4.86 -27.89
N ASP A 220 -3.99 5.26 -27.14
CA ASP A 220 -4.30 6.66 -26.88
C ASP A 220 -3.48 7.20 -25.72
N ALA A 221 -2.72 8.27 -25.98
CA ALA A 221 -1.93 8.93 -24.95
C ALA A 221 -2.86 9.60 -23.91
N GLN A 222 -3.07 8.92 -22.79
CA GLN A 222 -3.84 9.42 -21.64
C GLN A 222 -3.14 10.56 -20.90
N LEU A 223 -1.87 10.83 -21.24
CA LEU A 223 -1.05 11.88 -20.66
C LEU A 223 -0.12 12.48 -21.72
N THR A 224 -0.12 13.81 -21.84
CA THR A 224 0.84 14.57 -22.63
C THR A 224 1.82 15.28 -21.70
N ALA A 225 3.11 15.17 -22.01
CA ALA A 225 4.19 15.75 -21.21
C ALA A 225 5.19 16.51 -22.08
N ALA A 226 5.27 17.83 -21.91
CA ALA A 226 6.24 18.70 -22.56
C ALA A 226 7.26 19.18 -21.53
N LEU A 227 8.18 18.29 -21.15
CA LEU A 227 9.13 18.52 -20.07
C LEU A 227 10.56 18.71 -20.56
N GLU A 228 11.25 19.68 -19.97
CA GLU A 228 12.65 19.96 -20.19
C GLU A 228 13.41 19.94 -18.86
N SER A 229 14.61 19.36 -18.89
CA SER A 229 15.55 19.49 -17.78
C SER A 229 16.58 20.57 -18.08
N GLY A 230 16.65 21.57 -17.20
CA GLY A 230 17.76 22.51 -17.14
C GLY A 230 18.99 21.86 -16.50
N GLY A 231 20.20 22.32 -16.85
CA GLY A 231 21.47 21.70 -16.43
C GLY A 231 21.74 21.62 -14.91
N VAL A 232 20.85 22.16 -14.06
CA VAL A 232 20.93 22.12 -12.59
C VAL A 232 19.98 21.05 -11.99
N GLY A 233 19.47 20.12 -12.81
CA GLY A 233 18.56 19.06 -12.35
C GLY A 233 17.16 19.55 -11.98
N GLN A 234 16.79 20.74 -12.46
CA GLN A 234 15.44 21.27 -12.36
C GLN A 234 14.64 20.85 -13.59
N LEU A 235 13.41 20.42 -13.36
CA LEU A 235 12.41 20.10 -14.36
C LEU A 235 11.49 21.30 -14.55
N SER A 236 11.22 21.65 -15.80
CA SER A 236 10.27 22.70 -16.19
C SER A 236 9.42 22.22 -17.36
N GLY A 237 8.19 22.73 -17.48
CA GLY A 237 7.31 22.38 -18.58
C GLY A 237 5.88 22.15 -18.12
N GLU A 238 5.10 21.57 -19.03
CA GLU A 238 3.66 21.38 -18.87
C GLU A 238 3.27 19.90 -19.00
N LEU A 239 2.30 19.50 -18.19
CA LEU A 239 1.68 18.18 -18.17
C LEU A 239 0.17 18.35 -18.33
N THR A 240 -0.49 17.47 -19.08
CA THR A 240 -1.96 17.42 -19.21
C THR A 240 -2.39 15.97 -19.31
N HIS A 241 -3.39 15.54 -18.53
CA HIS A 241 -3.94 14.19 -18.59
C HIS A 241 -5.39 14.17 -19.05
N SER A 242 -5.82 13.05 -19.64
CA SER A 242 -7.20 12.76 -20.04
C SER A 242 -7.82 11.59 -19.29
N PHE A 243 -7.17 11.07 -18.23
CA PHE A 243 -7.73 10.02 -17.37
C PHE A 243 -9.16 10.34 -16.92
N PRO A 244 -10.01 9.32 -16.75
CA PRO A 244 -11.34 9.51 -16.19
C PRO A 244 -11.21 9.88 -14.71
N GLY A 245 -11.51 11.13 -14.36
CA GLY A 245 -11.50 11.62 -12.98
C GLY A 245 -10.34 12.57 -12.64
N VAL A 246 -10.00 12.64 -11.36
CA VAL A 246 -8.98 13.55 -10.82
C VAL A 246 -7.81 12.77 -10.24
N ILE A 247 -6.61 13.34 -10.34
CA ILE A 247 -5.41 12.82 -9.66
C ILE A 247 -5.22 13.62 -8.37
N ASP A 248 -5.47 12.97 -7.25
CA ASP A 248 -5.19 13.50 -5.92
C ASP A 248 -3.78 13.14 -5.46
N ASP A 249 -3.27 13.91 -4.50
CA ASP A 249 -2.01 13.64 -3.82
C ASP A 249 -0.84 13.48 -4.82
N TRP A 250 -0.87 14.27 -5.91
CA TRP A 250 0.08 14.12 -7.00
C TRP A 250 1.48 14.63 -6.64
N LEU A 251 2.50 13.92 -7.15
CA LEU A 251 3.91 14.28 -7.04
C LEU A 251 4.60 14.01 -8.37
N VAL A 252 5.45 14.93 -8.81
CA VAL A 252 6.37 14.67 -9.93
C VAL A 252 7.78 14.62 -9.38
N VAL A 253 8.48 13.52 -9.62
CA VAL A 253 9.84 13.29 -9.11
C VAL A 253 10.83 13.27 -10.25
N TYR A 254 11.93 14.01 -10.10
CA TYR A 254 13.01 14.06 -11.07
C TYR A 254 14.35 14.36 -10.38
N GLY A 255 15.34 13.50 -10.59
CA GLY A 255 16.62 13.60 -9.88
C GLY A 255 16.44 13.63 -8.35
N ASN A 256 17.02 14.61 -7.67
CA ASN A 256 16.87 14.75 -6.22
C ASN A 256 15.72 15.69 -5.81
N ARG A 257 14.80 16.02 -6.72
CA ARG A 257 13.70 16.94 -6.46
C ARG A 257 12.34 16.26 -6.60
N VAL A 258 11.41 16.71 -5.78
CA VAL A 258 9.99 16.41 -5.88
C VAL A 258 9.23 17.71 -6.06
N TYR A 259 8.31 17.73 -7.02
CA TYR A 259 7.38 18.80 -7.33
C TYR A 259 5.99 18.39 -6.86
N MET A 260 5.31 19.30 -6.18
CA MET A 260 4.03 19.01 -5.55
C MET A 260 3.15 20.27 -5.48
N PRO A 261 1.85 20.13 -5.20
CA PRO A 261 0.96 21.24 -4.95
C PRO A 261 1.49 22.20 -3.88
N ARG A 262 1.40 23.50 -4.15
CA ARG A 262 1.55 24.54 -3.14
C ARG A 262 0.21 24.73 -2.42
N THR A 263 -0.03 23.97 -1.37
CA THR A 263 -1.24 24.11 -0.53
C THR A 263 -0.89 24.51 0.89
N SER A 264 -1.78 25.26 1.53
CA SER A 264 -1.74 25.53 2.98
C SER A 264 -2.14 24.30 3.79
N GLU A 265 -2.93 23.39 3.20
CA GLU A 265 -3.49 22.17 3.82
C GLU A 265 -2.59 20.93 3.69
N GLY A 266 -1.27 21.12 3.67
CA GLY A 266 -0.30 20.02 3.80
C GLY A 266 0.23 19.45 2.48
N ARG A 267 0.08 18.14 2.27
CA ARG A 267 0.65 17.37 1.13
C ARG A 267 -0.37 17.03 0.04
N SER A 268 -1.64 17.34 0.28
CA SER A 268 -2.74 17.01 -0.63
C SER A 268 -2.94 18.13 -1.64
N GLY A 269 -3.16 17.74 -2.89
CA GLY A 269 -3.69 18.61 -3.93
C GLY A 269 -4.31 17.78 -5.04
N THR A 270 -5.33 18.36 -5.67
CA THR A 270 -6.15 17.72 -6.70
C THR A 270 -5.80 18.30 -8.06
N TRP A 271 -5.61 17.43 -9.04
CA TRP A 271 -5.40 17.80 -10.43
C TRP A 271 -6.51 17.21 -11.30
N ALA A 272 -7.26 18.08 -11.96
CA ALA A 272 -8.41 17.69 -12.77
C ALA A 272 -8.01 17.33 -14.21
N SER A 273 -8.72 16.35 -14.77
CA SER A 273 -8.58 15.95 -16.18
C SER A 273 -8.75 17.13 -17.13
N GLY A 274 -7.94 17.16 -18.19
CA GLY A 274 -7.88 18.22 -19.20
C GLY A 274 -7.25 19.54 -18.74
N THR A 275 -6.92 19.72 -17.46
CA THR A 275 -6.32 20.96 -16.96
C THR A 275 -4.79 20.92 -17.10
N PRO A 276 -4.15 21.91 -17.73
CA PRO A 276 -2.69 21.93 -17.84
C PRO A 276 -2.03 22.23 -16.49
N LEU A 277 -1.03 21.42 -16.13
CA LEU A 277 -0.19 21.57 -14.94
C LEU A 277 1.21 22.04 -15.35
N ARG A 278 1.55 23.27 -14.97
CA ARG A 278 2.87 23.88 -15.20
C ARG A 278 3.77 23.72 -13.98
N LEU A 279 4.87 22.99 -14.11
CA LEU A 279 5.80 22.70 -13.00
C LEU A 279 6.60 23.92 -12.54
N ASP A 280 6.77 24.91 -13.41
CA ASP A 280 7.36 26.22 -13.16
C ASP A 280 6.35 27.26 -12.64
N GLY A 281 5.08 26.87 -12.51
CA GLY A 281 3.99 27.76 -12.12
C GLY A 281 3.94 28.08 -10.62
N PRO A 282 3.25 29.16 -10.22
CA PRO A 282 3.15 29.59 -8.81
C PRO A 282 2.42 28.58 -7.91
N GLY A 283 1.55 27.74 -8.49
CA GLY A 283 0.80 26.70 -7.78
C GLY A 283 1.63 25.45 -7.44
N VAL A 284 2.89 25.39 -7.85
CA VAL A 284 3.80 24.27 -7.60
C VAL A 284 4.91 24.72 -6.66
N ARG A 285 5.30 23.83 -5.75
CA ARG A 285 6.52 23.97 -4.95
C ARG A 285 7.40 22.76 -5.18
N ASP A 286 8.69 22.94 -4.99
CA ASP A 286 9.67 21.87 -5.07
C ASP A 286 10.53 21.80 -3.81
N GLU A 287 10.96 20.59 -3.47
CA GLU A 287 11.92 20.36 -2.40
C GLU A 287 12.80 19.13 -2.69
N SER A 288 13.74 18.84 -1.79
CA SER A 288 14.54 17.63 -1.88
C SER A 288 13.67 16.37 -1.70
N LEU A 289 13.78 15.43 -2.63
CA LEU A 289 13.09 14.14 -2.57
C LEU A 289 13.37 13.41 -1.25
N LYS A 290 14.65 13.34 -0.84
CA LYS A 290 15.04 12.70 0.41
C LYS A 290 14.38 13.38 1.61
N ARG A 291 14.35 14.71 1.65
CA ARG A 291 13.69 15.47 2.73
C ARG A 291 12.20 15.18 2.80
N TYR A 292 11.53 15.13 1.64
CA TYR A 292 10.11 14.83 1.53
C TYR A 292 9.76 13.42 2.08
N LEU A 293 10.46 12.40 1.57
CA LEU A 293 10.22 10.98 1.92
C LEU A 293 10.57 10.69 3.40
N THR A 294 11.63 11.32 3.91
CA THR A 294 12.06 11.18 5.32
C THR A 294 11.32 12.10 6.28
N ARG A 295 10.36 12.89 5.79
CA ARG A 295 9.61 13.89 6.58
C ARG A 295 10.55 14.80 7.40
N THR A 296 11.68 15.18 6.83
CA THR A 296 12.73 15.92 7.57
C THR A 296 12.28 17.34 7.88
N THR A 297 12.20 17.67 9.17
CA THR A 297 11.92 19.01 9.67
C THR A 297 13.22 19.77 9.90
N ILE A 298 13.21 21.08 9.63
CA ILE A 298 14.34 21.96 9.91
C ILE A 298 13.99 22.77 11.15
N HIS A 299 14.84 22.67 12.17
CA HIS A 299 14.75 23.43 13.40
C HIS A 299 15.92 24.40 13.50
N THR A 300 15.64 25.67 13.77
CA THR A 300 16.66 26.64 14.16
C THR A 300 16.82 26.57 15.68
N VAL A 301 17.97 26.11 16.15
CA VAL A 301 18.29 25.96 17.57
C VAL A 301 19.36 26.97 17.98
N ALA A 302 19.31 27.47 19.21
CA ALA A 302 20.38 28.32 19.73
C ALA A 302 21.67 27.50 19.91
N ARG A 303 22.82 28.08 19.54
CA ARG A 303 24.09 27.38 19.67
C ARG A 303 24.42 27.12 21.15
N ARG A 304 24.94 25.93 21.47
CA ARG A 304 25.27 25.52 22.85
C ARG A 304 26.44 26.31 23.46
N GLN A 305 27.30 26.90 22.63
CA GLN A 305 28.39 27.81 23.02
C GLN A 305 28.57 28.93 22.00
N GLY A 306 28.62 30.18 22.47
CA GLY A 306 28.75 31.38 21.63
C GLY A 306 27.39 31.96 21.21
N ASP A 307 27.44 33.16 20.63
CA ASP A 307 26.24 33.85 20.14
C ASP A 307 25.90 33.36 18.71
N GLY A 308 24.61 33.12 18.45
CA GLY A 308 24.11 32.69 17.14
C GLY A 308 23.18 31.46 17.15
N THR A 309 22.53 31.24 16.01
CA THR A 309 21.60 30.13 15.77
C THR A 309 22.19 29.10 14.82
N GLU A 310 21.94 27.82 15.08
CA GLU A 310 22.32 26.68 14.24
C GLU A 310 21.07 26.06 13.61
N VAL A 311 21.16 25.69 12.34
CA VAL A 311 20.06 25.05 11.61
C VAL A 311 20.28 23.54 11.64
N VAL A 312 19.40 22.82 12.32
CA VAL A 312 19.47 21.36 12.47
C VAL A 312 18.32 20.72 11.69
N ALA A 313 18.66 19.80 10.80
CA ALA A 313 17.69 18.97 10.09
C ALA A 313 17.47 17.66 10.87
N VAL A 314 16.22 17.38 11.24
CA VAL A 314 15.83 16.17 11.97
C VAL A 314 14.95 15.32 11.06
N ALA A 315 15.42 14.14 10.70
CA ALA A 315 14.61 13.19 9.94
C ALA A 315 13.45 12.65 10.80
N GLY A 316 12.27 12.55 10.20
CA GLY A 316 11.14 11.90 10.82
C GLY A 316 11.38 10.39 10.98
N GLN A 317 10.63 9.76 11.88
CA GLN A 317 10.67 8.31 12.04
C GLN A 317 9.64 7.65 11.13
N TYR A 318 10.06 6.62 10.39
CA TYR A 318 9.13 5.76 9.69
C TYR A 318 8.31 4.95 10.70
N ARG A 319 7.03 4.72 10.41
CA ARG A 319 6.12 3.95 11.27
C ARG A 319 5.73 2.64 10.55
N PRO A 320 6.42 1.52 10.81
CA PRO A 320 6.10 0.21 10.21
C PRO A 320 4.66 -0.27 10.45
N LEU A 321 4.06 0.13 11.58
CA LEU A 321 2.67 -0.18 11.93
C LEU A 321 1.66 0.86 11.41
N GLY A 322 2.13 1.86 10.66
CA GLY A 322 1.26 2.87 10.07
C GLY A 322 0.35 2.26 9.01
N ARG A 323 -0.93 2.61 9.07
CA ARG A 323 -1.99 2.14 8.13
C ARG A 323 -2.36 3.16 7.06
N ASN A 324 -1.57 4.23 6.90
CA ASN A 324 -1.82 5.23 5.87
C ASN A 324 -1.34 4.68 4.50
N PRO A 325 -2.25 4.44 3.54
CA PRO A 325 -1.90 3.85 2.25
C PRO A 325 -1.03 4.78 1.39
N LEU A 326 -1.20 6.11 1.50
CA LEU A 326 -0.39 7.07 0.74
C LEU A 326 1.07 7.04 1.22
N ASP A 327 1.28 7.06 2.54
CA ASP A 327 2.62 6.97 3.13
C ASP A 327 3.34 5.67 2.75
N TRP A 328 2.60 4.55 2.73
CA TRP A 328 3.12 3.26 2.27
C TRP A 328 3.47 3.30 0.78
N PHE A 329 2.57 3.82 -0.07
CA PHE A 329 2.76 3.89 -1.52
C PHE A 329 3.95 4.76 -1.92
N GLU A 330 4.10 5.96 -1.36
CA GLU A 330 5.24 6.85 -1.59
C GLU A 330 6.56 6.18 -1.17
N THR A 331 6.55 5.53 0.00
CA THR A 331 7.73 4.84 0.53
C THR A 331 8.09 3.61 -0.30
N LEU A 332 7.11 2.83 -0.75
CA LEU A 332 7.34 1.68 -1.63
C LEU A 332 7.92 2.12 -2.97
N THR A 333 7.31 3.13 -3.59
CA THR A 333 7.66 3.61 -4.92
C THR A 333 9.07 4.18 -4.97
N PHE A 334 9.57 4.74 -3.86
CA PHE A 334 10.90 5.35 -3.76
C PHE A 334 11.70 4.81 -2.57
N HIS A 335 11.61 3.51 -2.30
CA HIS A 335 12.15 2.90 -1.08
C HIS A 335 13.65 3.13 -0.93
N ARG A 336 14.44 2.79 -1.95
CA ARG A 336 15.89 3.04 -1.93
C ARG A 336 16.23 4.53 -1.85
N ALA A 337 15.51 5.40 -2.55
CA ALA A 337 15.72 6.85 -2.49
C ALA A 337 15.41 7.45 -1.10
N ALA A 338 14.47 6.87 -0.36
CA ALA A 338 14.17 7.23 1.03
C ALA A 338 15.26 6.80 2.02
N GLY A 339 16.19 5.92 1.63
CA GLY A 339 17.21 5.31 2.49
C GLY A 339 17.01 3.82 2.74
N GLY A 340 16.06 3.19 2.05
CA GLY A 340 15.79 1.76 2.09
C GLY A 340 15.43 1.26 3.49
N SER A 341 15.88 0.05 3.80
CA SER A 341 15.70 -0.57 5.12
C SER A 341 16.38 0.22 6.25
N GLY A 342 17.40 1.03 5.94
CA GLY A 342 18.05 1.90 6.93
C GLY A 342 17.14 3.02 7.44
N TYR A 343 16.18 3.47 6.62
CA TYR A 343 15.17 4.45 7.03
C TYR A 343 13.89 3.79 7.53
N THR A 344 13.37 2.79 6.81
CA THR A 344 12.07 2.19 7.14
C THR A 344 12.14 1.14 8.25
N GLY A 345 13.30 0.52 8.46
CA GLY A 345 13.43 -0.71 9.25
C GLY A 345 12.81 -1.94 8.59
N LEU A 346 12.29 -1.81 7.35
CA LEU A 346 11.58 -2.85 6.61
C LEU A 346 12.35 -3.24 5.35
N LYS A 347 12.33 -4.54 5.04
CA LYS A 347 12.77 -5.07 3.76
C LYS A 347 11.74 -4.78 2.67
N ASN A 348 12.19 -4.84 1.43
CA ASN A 348 11.34 -4.71 0.25
C ASN A 348 11.68 -5.84 -0.73
N ARG A 349 11.46 -7.10 -0.33
CA ARG A 349 11.84 -8.26 -1.16
C ARG A 349 10.74 -8.63 -2.14
N ASP A 350 9.53 -8.86 -1.63
CA ASP A 350 8.42 -9.32 -2.44
C ASP A 350 7.84 -8.22 -3.35
N LEU A 351 8.10 -6.96 -3.01
CA LEU A 351 7.62 -5.79 -3.74
C LEU A 351 8.77 -4.98 -4.37
N GLU A 352 9.97 -5.57 -4.48
CA GLU A 352 11.17 -4.89 -5.00
C GLU A 352 10.95 -4.30 -6.39
N ALA A 353 10.24 -5.03 -7.26
CA ALA A 353 9.91 -4.63 -8.62
C ALA A 353 8.98 -3.40 -8.70
N LEU A 354 8.48 -2.89 -7.57
CA LEU A 354 7.68 -1.67 -7.48
C LEU A 354 8.52 -0.46 -7.05
N ASP A 355 9.81 -0.62 -6.72
CA ASP A 355 10.67 0.52 -6.38
C ASP A 355 11.21 1.17 -7.67
N LEU A 356 10.78 2.41 -7.93
CA LEU A 356 11.17 3.21 -9.08
C LEU A 356 12.37 4.14 -8.79
N SER A 357 13.04 3.97 -7.64
CA SER A 357 14.22 4.76 -7.28
C SER A 357 15.33 4.73 -8.34
N GLU A 358 15.51 3.61 -9.04
CA GLU A 358 16.51 3.49 -10.11
C GLU A 358 16.15 4.35 -11.33
N LEU A 359 14.87 4.46 -11.69
CA LEU A 359 14.43 5.30 -12.82
C LEU A 359 14.80 6.77 -12.60
N ILE A 360 14.69 7.23 -11.37
CA ILE A 360 15.10 8.59 -10.99
C ILE A 360 16.61 8.77 -11.17
N GLN A 361 17.42 7.79 -10.76
CA GLN A 361 18.88 7.83 -10.94
C GLN A 361 19.28 7.83 -12.42
N LEU A 362 18.48 7.17 -13.27
CA LEU A 362 18.64 7.18 -14.73
C LEU A 362 18.13 8.48 -15.39
N GLY A 363 17.73 9.48 -14.61
CA GLY A 363 17.27 10.76 -15.14
C GLY A 363 15.91 10.69 -15.82
N ARG A 364 15.04 9.76 -15.42
CA ARG A 364 13.63 9.74 -15.82
C ARG A 364 12.80 10.53 -14.82
N ALA A 365 11.78 11.22 -15.30
CA ALA A 365 10.78 11.82 -14.43
C ALA A 365 9.65 10.81 -14.19
N VAL A 366 9.12 10.79 -12.97
CA VAL A 366 8.00 9.91 -12.59
C VAL A 366 6.91 10.77 -11.96
N LEU A 367 5.71 10.75 -12.52
CA LEU A 367 4.50 11.27 -11.90
C LEU A 367 3.86 10.16 -11.08
N VAL A 368 3.49 10.44 -9.84
CA VAL A 368 2.72 9.54 -9.00
C VAL A 368 1.51 10.28 -8.43
N GLY A 369 0.44 9.55 -8.14
CA GLY A 369 -0.76 10.14 -7.52
C GLY A 369 -1.88 9.12 -7.38
N ARG A 370 -2.98 9.50 -6.75
CA ARG A 370 -4.16 8.65 -6.58
C ARG A 370 -5.24 9.06 -7.57
N LEU A 371 -5.66 8.12 -8.43
CA LEU A 371 -6.79 8.34 -9.33
C LEU A 371 -8.11 8.21 -8.57
N LYS A 372 -8.96 9.22 -8.67
CA LYS A 372 -10.33 9.21 -8.15
C LYS A 372 -11.32 9.47 -9.26
N LEU A 373 -12.17 8.48 -9.52
CA LEU A 373 -13.29 8.62 -10.43
C LEU A 373 -14.43 9.43 -9.81
N PRO A 374 -15.17 10.21 -10.62
CA PRO A 374 -16.39 10.86 -10.16
C PRO A 374 -17.42 9.81 -9.74
N ALA A 375 -18.19 10.12 -8.70
CA ALA A 375 -19.29 9.28 -8.26
C ALA A 375 -20.53 9.59 -9.11
N ASP A 376 -20.63 9.00 -10.30
CA ASP A 376 -21.83 9.18 -11.13
C ASP A 376 -22.97 8.28 -10.65
N GLY A 377 -24.08 8.90 -10.23
CA GLY A 377 -25.47 8.40 -10.35
C GLY A 377 -25.84 6.99 -9.86
N GLY A 378 -24.96 6.27 -9.15
CA GLY A 378 -25.20 4.91 -8.65
C GLY A 378 -24.18 3.86 -9.08
N GLN A 379 -23.36 4.11 -10.12
CA GLN A 379 -22.34 3.17 -10.59
C GLN A 379 -20.98 3.86 -10.65
N LYS A 380 -20.10 3.52 -9.69
CA LYS A 380 -18.72 4.00 -9.65
C LYS A 380 -17.88 3.10 -10.58
N PRO A 381 -17.35 3.63 -11.70
CA PRO A 381 -16.55 2.83 -12.63
C PRO A 381 -15.25 2.35 -11.99
N ASP A 382 -14.60 1.36 -12.61
CA ASP A 382 -13.31 0.86 -12.14
C ASP A 382 -12.15 1.82 -12.41
N ALA A 383 -11.48 2.28 -11.35
CA ALA A 383 -10.36 3.19 -11.51
C ALA A 383 -9.09 2.47 -12.03
N GLY A 384 -8.96 1.17 -11.80
CA GLY A 384 -7.80 0.40 -12.28
C GLY A 384 -8.11 -1.03 -12.62
N THR A 385 -8.34 -1.89 -11.62
CA THR A 385 -8.68 -3.30 -11.87
C THR A 385 -10.10 -3.56 -11.38
N GLU A 386 -10.96 -4.08 -12.24
CA GLU A 386 -12.25 -4.63 -11.84
C GLU A 386 -12.02 -5.98 -11.15
N LEU A 387 -12.58 -6.11 -9.96
CA LEU A 387 -12.65 -7.36 -9.22
C LEU A 387 -14.10 -7.83 -9.20
N ARG A 388 -14.33 -9.10 -9.56
CA ARG A 388 -15.65 -9.73 -9.47
C ARG A 388 -15.61 -10.90 -8.50
N ILE A 389 -16.60 -10.96 -7.61
CA ILE A 389 -16.81 -12.05 -6.65
C ILE A 389 -18.13 -12.72 -7.03
N ASP A 390 -18.08 -14.02 -7.32
CA ASP A 390 -19.24 -14.82 -7.74
C ASP A 390 -20.01 -14.22 -8.93
N GLY A 391 -19.30 -13.51 -9.82
CA GLY A 391 -19.86 -12.85 -10.99
C GLY A 391 -20.40 -11.43 -10.73
N GLU A 392 -20.45 -10.97 -9.49
CA GLU A 392 -20.82 -9.59 -9.15
C GLU A 392 -19.59 -8.72 -8.94
N ALA A 393 -19.66 -7.43 -9.29
CA ALA A 393 -18.55 -6.52 -9.02
C ALA A 393 -18.33 -6.39 -7.51
N ALA A 394 -17.10 -6.60 -7.04
CA ALA A 394 -16.73 -6.57 -5.63
C ALA A 394 -17.06 -5.25 -4.93
N ARG A 395 -17.20 -4.15 -5.69
CA ARG A 395 -17.68 -2.88 -5.15
C ARG A 395 -19.10 -2.93 -4.58
N ALA A 396 -19.96 -3.82 -5.08
CA ALA A 396 -21.28 -4.06 -4.53
C ALA A 396 -21.21 -4.71 -3.14
N ALA A 397 -20.15 -5.47 -2.87
CA ALA A 397 -19.88 -6.09 -1.58
C ALA A 397 -19.46 -5.05 -0.50
N GLY A 398 -19.08 -3.83 -0.89
CA GLY A 398 -18.66 -2.78 0.03
C GLY A 398 -17.19 -2.90 0.47
N GLY A 399 -16.68 -1.84 1.12
CA GLY A 399 -15.27 -1.71 1.49
C GLY A 399 -14.57 -0.53 0.79
N ARG A 400 -13.24 -0.59 0.65
CA ARG A 400 -12.42 0.51 0.13
C ARG A 400 -11.63 0.07 -1.10
N GLN A 401 -11.63 0.90 -2.15
CA GLN A 401 -10.68 0.77 -3.26
C GLN A 401 -9.81 2.01 -3.39
N LEU A 402 -8.52 1.77 -3.56
CA LEU A 402 -7.51 2.80 -3.79
C LEU A 402 -6.76 2.48 -5.06
N THR A 403 -6.69 3.43 -5.98
CA THR A 403 -5.96 3.26 -7.23
C THR A 403 -4.88 4.33 -7.32
N TYR A 404 -3.63 3.88 -7.37
CA TYR A 404 -2.47 4.73 -7.52
C TYR A 404 -1.93 4.64 -8.95
N LEU A 405 -1.60 5.78 -9.53
CA LEU A 405 -0.93 5.90 -10.82
C LEU A 405 0.55 6.15 -10.59
N ARG A 406 1.37 5.54 -11.43
CA ARG A 406 2.79 5.84 -11.59
C ARG A 406 3.10 5.92 -13.06
N ILE A 407 3.55 7.09 -13.51
CA ILE A 407 3.72 7.37 -14.93
C ILE A 407 5.14 7.80 -15.18
N VAL A 408 5.86 7.06 -16.02
CA VAL A 408 7.19 7.44 -16.46
C VAL A 408 7.05 8.47 -17.57
N LEU A 409 7.65 9.64 -17.36
CA LEU A 409 7.48 10.80 -18.22
C LEU A 409 8.71 10.98 -19.14
N PRO A 410 8.50 11.37 -20.41
CA PRO A 410 9.60 11.80 -21.27
C PRO A 410 10.15 13.15 -20.81
N VAL A 411 11.49 13.28 -20.80
CA VAL A 411 12.18 14.53 -20.47
C VAL A 411 13.20 14.85 -21.54
N LYS A 412 13.08 16.03 -22.15
CA LYS A 412 14.09 16.56 -23.07
C LYS A 412 15.25 17.13 -22.25
N SER A 413 16.40 16.48 -22.33
CA SER A 413 17.61 16.96 -21.65
C SER A 413 18.30 18.03 -22.48
N ARG A 414 18.28 19.28 -22.02
CA ARG A 414 19.09 20.34 -22.63
C ARG A 414 20.50 20.23 -22.09
N ARG A 415 21.34 19.37 -22.69
CA ARG A 415 22.78 19.32 -22.38
C ARG A 415 23.36 20.69 -22.72
N ILE A 416 23.57 21.53 -21.71
CA ILE A 416 24.44 22.69 -21.83
C ILE A 416 25.83 22.10 -22.08
N ARG A 417 26.29 22.07 -23.34
CA ARG A 417 27.72 21.84 -23.60
C ARG A 417 28.43 22.97 -22.86
N PRO A 418 29.25 22.69 -21.83
CA PRO A 418 30.08 23.74 -21.27
C PRO A 418 30.90 24.27 -22.45
N THR A 419 30.72 25.53 -22.80
CA THR A 419 31.62 26.20 -23.72
C THR A 419 32.90 26.40 -22.92
N GLN A 420 33.70 25.34 -22.77
CA GLN A 420 35.06 25.45 -22.27
C GLN A 420 35.84 26.21 -23.34
N LYS A 421 35.73 27.54 -23.33
CA LYS A 421 36.82 28.38 -23.78
C LYS A 421 37.91 28.20 -22.73
N PHE A 422 38.78 27.22 -22.93
CA PHE A 422 40.07 27.22 -22.25
C PHE A 422 40.75 28.51 -22.68
N PHE A 423 40.92 29.42 -21.73
CA PHE A 423 41.78 30.57 -21.93
C PHE A 423 43.20 30.04 -21.78
N ASP A 424 43.94 30.00 -22.88
CA ASP A 424 45.36 29.67 -22.86
C ASP A 424 46.10 30.90 -22.31
N PRO A 425 46.69 30.83 -21.10
CA PRO A 425 47.42 31.95 -20.53
C PRO A 425 48.71 32.29 -21.30
N ASP A 426 49.15 31.44 -22.23
CA ASP A 426 50.37 31.65 -23.02
C ASP A 426 50.14 32.27 -24.40
N GLN A 427 48.90 32.65 -24.76
CA GLN A 427 48.67 33.54 -25.90
C GLN A 427 49.06 34.98 -25.55
N LYS A 428 50.37 35.20 -25.42
CA LYS A 428 50.97 36.52 -25.54
C LYS A 428 50.58 37.09 -26.90
N THR A 429 49.92 38.24 -26.85
CA THR A 429 49.68 39.14 -27.96
C THR A 429 51.01 39.42 -28.68
N SER A 430 51.21 38.81 -29.84
CA SER A 430 52.16 39.30 -30.83
C SER A 430 51.54 40.53 -31.50
N LYS A 431 51.97 41.72 -31.06
CA LYS A 431 51.94 42.93 -31.88
C LYS A 431 53.29 43.09 -32.55
#